data_AF-Q0UQC8-F1
#
_entry.id   AF-Q0UQC8-F1
#
_cell.length_a   1.000
_cell.length_b   1.000
_cell.length_c   1.000
_cell.angle_alpha   90.00
_cell.angle_beta   90.00
_cell.angle_gamma   90.00
#
_symmetry.space_group_name_H-M   'P 1'
#
loop_
_entity.id
_entity.type
_entity.pdbx_description
1 polymer ?
#
loop_
_entity_poly.entity_id
_entity_poly.type
_entity_poly.pdbx_seq_one_letter_code
_entity_poly.pdbx_strand_id
1 'polypeptide(L)'
;MFQVEPSSVMFATGAPKTRSTRARKVIKEKAAARAEEREQNPVKPAPKPSIPESTRAEPTPNELKQQLQALMEQVDDVLAEDVKAKDKQKFRAFRQSVKKAIGLWRTANPETISTLDTQFDFLKTQIASRSAPSSSRDPADAEPLISQEDQARLRSAFEKLRLETEHTSAWNRRNVAAPYATPWRPRDYMSAFAFIPRYLEVNQNICAAVYLRHPVARPGLAEVPTPFHIETGQLAFNWYLRRR
;
A
#
# COMPACT_ATOMS: atom_id res chain seq x y z
N MET A 1 -14.46 -12.12 -4.41
CA MET A 1 -13.73 -10.86 -4.22
C MET A 1 -14.12 -9.94 -5.36
N PHE A 2 -14.54 -8.72 -5.05
CA PHE A 2 -14.84 -7.70 -6.05
C PHE A 2 -13.59 -6.85 -6.25
N GLN A 3 -13.06 -6.84 -7.47
CA GLN A 3 -11.96 -5.98 -7.85
C GLN A 3 -12.50 -4.91 -8.80
N VAL A 4 -12.20 -3.65 -8.50
CA VAL A 4 -12.61 -2.51 -9.32
C VAL A 4 -11.38 -1.83 -9.87
N GLU A 5 -11.47 -1.30 -11.08
CA GLU A 5 -10.41 -0.49 -11.67
C GLU A 5 -10.17 0.76 -10.79
N PRO A 6 -8.94 1.00 -10.28
CA PRO A 6 -8.66 2.13 -9.40
C PRO A 6 -8.97 3.49 -10.02
N SER A 7 -8.75 3.65 -11.33
CA SER A 7 -9.01 4.91 -12.04
C SER A 7 -10.50 5.30 -12.01
N SER A 8 -11.38 4.30 -12.06
CA SER A 8 -12.84 4.46 -12.01
C SER A 8 -13.30 4.82 -10.59
N VAL A 9 -12.70 4.21 -9.56
CA VAL A 9 -12.98 4.57 -8.16
C VAL A 9 -12.52 6.00 -7.87
N MET A 10 -11.31 6.36 -8.25
CA MET A 10 -10.78 7.71 -8.05
C MET A 10 -11.61 8.78 -8.78
N PHE A 11 -12.21 8.45 -9.93
CA PHE A 11 -13.17 9.31 -10.62
C PHE A 11 -14.51 9.44 -9.88
N ALA A 12 -15.03 8.34 -9.36
CA ALA A 12 -16.30 8.32 -8.63
C ALA A 12 -16.20 9.08 -7.31
N THR A 13 -15.11 8.92 -6.56
CA THR A 13 -14.93 9.52 -5.22
C THR A 13 -14.20 10.86 -5.25
N GLY A 14 -13.44 11.13 -6.31
CA GLY A 14 -12.66 12.35 -6.46
C GLY A 14 -13.48 13.55 -6.92
N ALA A 15 -12.98 14.75 -6.59
CA ALA A 15 -13.56 16.00 -7.06
C ALA A 15 -13.57 16.06 -8.59
N PRO A 16 -14.66 16.58 -9.18
CA PRO A 16 -14.75 16.71 -10.62
C PRO A 16 -13.72 17.72 -11.13
N LYS A 17 -13.15 17.47 -12.31
CA LYS A 17 -12.35 18.47 -13.02
C LYS A 17 -13.20 19.73 -13.22
N THR A 18 -12.61 20.91 -12.97
CA THR A 18 -13.23 22.20 -13.31
C THR A 18 -13.51 22.22 -14.81
N ARG A 19 -14.79 22.05 -15.18
CA ARG A 19 -15.22 21.80 -16.55
C ARG A 19 -15.35 23.12 -17.31
N SER A 20 -14.36 23.46 -18.12
CA SER A 20 -14.62 24.29 -19.30
C SER A 20 -15.52 23.51 -20.28
N THR A 21 -16.29 24.20 -21.11
CA THR A 21 -17.16 23.60 -22.15
C THR A 21 -16.42 22.60 -23.03
N ARG A 22 -15.14 22.87 -23.32
CA ARG A 22 -14.25 22.00 -24.09
C ARG A 22 -13.95 20.66 -23.39
N ALA A 23 -13.79 20.67 -22.08
CA ALA A 23 -13.55 19.45 -21.29
C ALA A 23 -14.79 18.52 -21.26
N ARG A 24 -16.01 19.07 -21.33
CA ARG A 24 -17.24 18.28 -21.43
C ARG A 24 -17.33 17.53 -22.75
N LYS A 25 -16.91 18.16 -23.86
CA LYS A 25 -16.92 17.57 -25.20
C LYS A 25 -15.96 16.38 -25.30
N VAL A 26 -14.73 16.55 -24.82
CA VAL A 26 -13.69 15.50 -24.82
C VAL A 26 -14.07 14.29 -23.96
N ILE A 27 -14.70 14.50 -22.79
CA ILE A 27 -15.16 13.39 -21.95
C ILE A 27 -16.29 12.61 -22.63
N LYS A 28 -17.21 13.30 -23.31
CA LYS A 28 -18.30 12.65 -24.06
C LYS A 28 -17.75 11.81 -25.22
N GLU A 29 -16.78 12.34 -25.95
CA GLU A 29 -16.09 11.63 -27.04
C GLU A 29 -15.32 10.41 -26.53
N LYS A 30 -14.56 10.54 -25.43
CA LYS A 30 -13.85 9.39 -24.83
C LYS A 30 -14.78 8.33 -24.23
N ALA A 31 -15.90 8.74 -23.65
CA ALA A 31 -16.89 7.80 -23.12
C ALA A 31 -17.59 7.03 -24.25
N ALA A 32 -17.86 7.69 -25.38
CA ALA A 32 -18.38 7.03 -26.58
C ALA A 32 -17.35 6.05 -27.15
N ALA A 33 -16.10 6.46 -27.32
CA ALA A 33 -15.03 5.57 -27.79
C ALA A 33 -14.83 4.34 -26.90
N ARG A 34 -14.87 4.51 -25.56
CA ARG A 34 -14.78 3.38 -24.61
C ARG A 34 -16.03 2.48 -24.67
N ALA A 35 -17.21 3.03 -24.95
CA ALA A 35 -18.42 2.25 -25.13
C ALA A 35 -18.36 1.43 -26.44
N GLU A 36 -17.89 2.03 -27.52
CA GLU A 36 -17.65 1.37 -28.81
C GLU A 36 -16.58 0.27 -28.70
N GLU A 37 -15.46 0.53 -28.01
CA GLU A 37 -14.43 -0.49 -27.73
C GLU A 37 -15.00 -1.67 -26.92
N ARG A 38 -15.94 -1.41 -26.01
CA ARG A 38 -16.57 -2.43 -25.16
C ARG A 38 -17.63 -3.25 -25.90
N GLU A 39 -18.29 -2.66 -26.89
CA GLU A 39 -19.18 -3.38 -27.82
C GLU A 39 -18.38 -4.25 -28.80
N GLN A 40 -17.19 -3.80 -29.23
CA GLN A 40 -16.32 -4.54 -30.14
C GLN A 40 -15.55 -5.68 -29.46
N ASN A 41 -15.30 -5.59 -28.15
CA ASN A 41 -14.62 -6.64 -27.37
C ASN A 41 -15.47 -7.09 -26.17
N PRO A 42 -16.42 -8.05 -26.34
CA PRO A 42 -17.04 -8.73 -25.21
C PRO A 42 -15.96 -9.47 -24.42
N VAL A 43 -15.96 -9.27 -23.09
CA VAL A 43 -14.96 -9.76 -22.14
C VAL A 43 -14.74 -11.27 -22.32
N LYS A 44 -13.63 -11.65 -22.96
CA LYS A 44 -13.02 -12.98 -22.84
C LYS A 44 -12.08 -12.97 -21.64
N PRO A 45 -12.02 -14.05 -20.84
CA PRO A 45 -11.07 -14.14 -19.73
C PRO A 45 -9.64 -14.07 -20.29
N ALA A 46 -8.80 -13.28 -19.62
CA ALA A 46 -7.45 -12.96 -20.03
C ALA A 46 -6.60 -14.23 -20.30
N PRO A 47 -5.80 -14.27 -21.37
CA PRO A 47 -4.75 -15.26 -21.50
C PRO A 47 -3.70 -15.03 -20.40
N LYS A 48 -3.20 -16.14 -19.85
CA LYS A 48 -2.14 -16.17 -18.84
C LYS A 48 -0.91 -15.40 -19.36
N PRO A 49 -0.23 -14.58 -18.54
CA PRO A 49 0.98 -13.91 -18.96
C PRO A 49 2.10 -14.95 -19.12
N SER A 50 2.51 -15.19 -20.36
CA SER A 50 3.82 -15.75 -20.69
C SER A 50 4.88 -14.71 -20.34
N ILE A 51 5.76 -15.06 -19.40
CA ILE A 51 6.93 -14.27 -19.02
C ILE A 51 7.90 -14.30 -20.21
N PRO A 52 8.41 -13.15 -20.68
CA PRO A 52 9.47 -13.14 -21.67
C PRO A 52 10.77 -13.65 -21.05
N GLU A 53 11.34 -14.67 -21.68
CA GLU A 53 12.68 -15.19 -21.43
C GLU A 53 13.70 -14.05 -21.56
N SER A 54 14.30 -13.67 -20.43
CA SER A 54 15.47 -12.79 -20.38
C SER A 54 16.69 -13.68 -20.58
N THR A 55 17.29 -13.60 -21.77
CA THR A 55 18.64 -14.10 -22.05
C THR A 55 19.66 -13.35 -21.19
N ARG A 56 19.99 -13.91 -20.03
CA ARG A 56 21.18 -13.56 -19.25
C ARG A 56 21.70 -14.87 -18.67
N ALA A 57 22.97 -15.18 -18.92
CA ALA A 57 23.60 -16.42 -18.48
C ALA A 57 23.32 -16.66 -16.99
N GLU A 58 22.50 -17.67 -16.69
CA GLU A 58 22.17 -18.06 -15.33
C GLU A 58 23.39 -18.72 -14.68
N PRO A 59 23.79 -18.32 -13.47
CA PRO A 59 24.81 -19.04 -12.71
C PRO A 59 24.33 -20.48 -12.48
N THR A 60 25.25 -21.43 -12.62
CA THR A 60 24.87 -22.85 -12.49
C THR A 60 24.32 -23.13 -11.08
N PRO A 61 23.36 -24.05 -10.90
CA PRO A 61 22.78 -24.36 -9.58
C PRO A 61 23.82 -24.71 -8.49
N ASN A 62 25.01 -25.17 -8.90
CA ASN A 62 26.12 -25.45 -8.00
C ASN A 62 26.81 -24.17 -7.49
N GLU A 63 26.89 -23.11 -8.30
CA GLU A 63 27.43 -21.80 -7.90
C GLU A 63 26.53 -21.14 -6.84
N LEU A 64 25.21 -21.23 -7.01
CA LEU A 64 24.24 -20.72 -6.03
C LEU A 64 24.38 -21.40 -4.66
N LYS A 65 24.66 -22.71 -4.66
CA LYS A 65 24.94 -23.46 -3.43
C LYS A 65 26.23 -22.99 -2.77
N GLN A 66 27.29 -22.75 -3.56
CA GLN A 66 28.55 -22.23 -3.03
C GLN A 66 28.38 -20.84 -2.42
N GLN A 67 27.59 -19.96 -3.04
CA GLN A 67 27.28 -18.63 -2.50
C GLN A 67 26.55 -18.71 -1.15
N LEU A 68 25.53 -19.56 -1.03
CA LEU A 68 24.82 -19.75 0.24
C LEU A 68 25.72 -20.37 1.32
N GLN A 69 26.65 -21.25 0.94
CA GLN A 69 27.64 -21.81 1.87
C GLN A 69 28.64 -20.75 2.34
N ALA A 70 29.13 -19.90 1.44
CA ALA A 70 30.02 -18.78 1.79
C ALA A 70 29.33 -17.78 2.73
N LEU A 71 28.05 -17.48 2.49
CA LEU A 71 27.28 -16.61 3.38
C LEU A 71 27.06 -17.23 4.77
N MET A 72 26.96 -18.56 4.88
CA MET A 72 26.95 -19.22 6.19
C MET A 72 28.27 -19.07 6.94
N GLU A 73 29.39 -19.19 6.25
CA GLU A 73 30.74 -19.03 6.84
C GLU A 73 30.92 -17.60 7.37
N GLN A 74 30.54 -16.59 6.58
CA GLN A 74 30.58 -15.19 7.01
C GLN A 74 29.69 -14.89 8.25
N VAL A 75 28.54 -15.57 8.39
CA VAL A 75 27.68 -15.44 9.57
C VAL A 75 28.30 -16.12 10.79
N ASP A 76 28.95 -17.26 10.59
CA ASP A 76 29.63 -18.00 11.66
C ASP A 76 30.86 -17.23 12.17
N ASP A 77 31.60 -16.54 11.30
CA ASP A 77 32.70 -15.64 11.67
C ASP A 77 32.22 -14.47 12.54
N VAL A 78 31.14 -13.79 12.14
CA VAL A 78 30.54 -12.68 12.93
C VAL A 78 30.01 -13.17 14.28
N LEU A 79 29.56 -14.42 14.36
CA LEU A 79 29.15 -15.03 15.63
C LEU A 79 30.32 -15.38 16.55
N ALA A 80 31.50 -15.63 15.98
CA ALA A 80 32.74 -15.86 16.72
C ALA A 80 33.32 -14.56 17.32
N GLU A 81 33.06 -13.40 16.69
CA GLU A 81 33.43 -12.10 17.24
C GLU A 81 32.65 -11.74 18.54
N ASP A 82 33.23 -10.83 19.34
CA ASP A 82 32.64 -10.32 20.59
C ASP A 82 31.53 -9.29 20.35
N VAL A 83 30.44 -9.77 19.76
CA VAL A 83 29.22 -8.97 19.55
C VAL A 83 28.28 -9.08 20.77
N LYS A 84 27.50 -8.02 21.03
CA LYS A 84 26.51 -7.96 22.11
C LYS A 84 25.49 -9.11 22.02
N ALA A 85 24.99 -9.58 23.17
CA ALA A 85 24.06 -10.71 23.27
C ALA A 85 22.80 -10.59 22.38
N LYS A 86 22.23 -9.37 22.25
CA LYS A 86 21.05 -9.12 21.40
C LYS A 86 21.37 -9.23 19.91
N ASP A 87 22.58 -8.87 19.50
CA ASP A 87 22.99 -8.93 18.11
C ASP A 87 23.36 -10.38 17.75
N LYS A 88 24.03 -11.11 18.66
CA LYS A 88 24.23 -12.57 18.55
C LYS A 88 22.90 -13.33 18.37
N GLN A 89 21.80 -12.89 19.01
CA GLN A 89 20.48 -13.48 18.81
C GLN A 89 19.96 -13.30 17.38
N LYS A 90 20.14 -12.11 16.78
CA LYS A 90 19.73 -11.83 15.40
C LYS A 90 20.53 -12.64 14.38
N PHE A 91 21.85 -12.73 14.54
CA PHE A 91 22.69 -13.55 13.66
C PHE A 91 22.38 -15.05 13.79
N ARG A 92 22.00 -15.55 14.98
CA ARG A 92 21.52 -16.93 15.14
C ARG A 92 20.20 -17.20 14.41
N ALA A 93 19.27 -16.25 14.43
CA ALA A 93 18.02 -16.36 13.67
C ALA A 93 18.27 -16.31 12.15
N PHE A 94 19.15 -15.41 11.70
CA PHE A 94 19.57 -15.32 10.30
C PHE A 94 20.31 -16.57 9.82
N ARG A 95 21.20 -17.14 10.65
CA ARG A 95 21.83 -18.44 10.38
C ARG A 95 20.81 -19.55 10.10
N GLN A 96 19.69 -19.57 10.83
CA GLN A 96 18.63 -20.55 10.60
C GLN A 96 17.90 -20.33 9.28
N SER A 97 17.69 -19.08 8.83
CA SER A 97 17.08 -18.82 7.52
C SER A 97 18.00 -19.23 6.38
N VAL A 98 19.30 -18.97 6.49
CA VAL A 98 20.30 -19.41 5.48
C VAL A 98 20.38 -20.94 5.43
N LYS A 99 20.39 -21.62 6.58
CA LYS A 99 20.37 -23.10 6.63
C LYS A 99 19.13 -23.70 5.96
N LYS A 100 17.96 -23.05 6.10
CA LYS A 100 16.72 -23.46 5.40
C LYS A 100 16.82 -23.21 3.89
N ALA A 101 17.40 -22.08 3.46
CA ALA A 101 17.64 -21.77 2.06
C ALA A 101 18.59 -22.77 1.39
N ILE A 102 19.66 -23.19 2.09
CA ILE A 102 20.54 -24.27 1.64
C ILE A 102 19.80 -25.59 1.51
N GLY A 103 18.84 -25.90 2.39
CA GLY A 103 18.01 -27.10 2.26
C GLY A 103 17.14 -27.10 0.99
N LEU A 104 16.81 -25.93 0.46
CA LEU A 104 15.95 -25.70 -0.71
C LEU A 104 16.73 -25.22 -1.95
N TRP A 105 18.06 -25.42 -1.98
CA TRP A 105 18.96 -24.86 -3.00
C TRP A 105 18.62 -25.24 -4.45
N ARG A 106 17.99 -26.40 -4.67
CA ARG A 106 17.58 -26.86 -6.01
C ARG A 106 16.44 -26.02 -6.61
N THR A 107 15.71 -25.28 -5.78
CA THR A 107 14.62 -24.38 -6.18
C THR A 107 14.95 -22.92 -5.89
N ALA A 108 16.21 -22.61 -5.58
CA ALA A 108 16.62 -21.26 -5.22
C ALA A 108 16.69 -20.37 -6.46
N ASN A 109 16.10 -19.18 -6.37
CA ASN A 109 16.15 -18.14 -7.39
C ASN A 109 17.29 -17.15 -7.03
N PRO A 110 18.12 -16.67 -7.99
CA PRO A 110 19.16 -15.65 -7.72
C PRO A 110 18.64 -14.42 -6.95
N GLU A 111 17.38 -14.03 -7.14
CA GLU A 111 16.77 -12.93 -6.37
C GLU A 111 16.74 -13.20 -4.85
N THR A 112 16.53 -14.46 -4.45
CA THR A 112 16.49 -14.83 -3.02
C THR A 112 17.85 -14.69 -2.34
N ILE A 113 18.95 -14.95 -3.06
CA ILE A 113 20.30 -14.80 -2.53
C ILE A 113 20.62 -13.32 -2.33
N SER A 114 20.30 -12.49 -3.33
CA SER A 114 20.46 -11.03 -3.21
C SER A 114 19.68 -10.44 -2.02
N THR A 115 18.49 -10.97 -1.73
CA THR A 115 17.74 -10.53 -0.53
C THR A 115 18.41 -10.96 0.79
N LEU A 116 19.13 -12.08 0.83
CA LEU A 116 19.86 -12.52 2.03
C LEU A 116 21.14 -11.70 2.22
N ASP A 117 21.87 -11.39 1.15
CA ASP A 117 23.06 -10.54 1.19
C ASP A 117 22.73 -9.14 1.73
N THR A 118 21.67 -8.52 1.21
CA THR A 118 21.22 -7.20 1.68
C THR A 118 20.78 -7.20 3.15
N GLN A 119 20.16 -8.28 3.62
CA GLN A 119 19.82 -8.45 5.05
C GLN A 119 21.08 -8.57 5.92
N PHE A 120 22.10 -9.28 5.45
CA PHE A 120 23.36 -9.43 6.17
C PHE A 120 24.14 -8.11 6.27
N ASP A 121 24.24 -7.36 5.18
CA ASP A 121 24.88 -6.04 5.16
C ASP A 121 24.18 -5.03 6.09
N PHE A 122 22.85 -5.07 6.13
CA PHE A 122 22.08 -4.26 7.08
C PHE A 122 22.43 -4.59 8.54
N LEU A 123 22.58 -5.87 8.88
CA LEU A 123 22.97 -6.26 10.24
C LEU A 123 24.41 -5.84 10.57
N LYS A 124 25.33 -5.93 9.61
CA LYS A 124 26.72 -5.45 9.77
C LYS A 124 26.79 -3.93 9.99
N THR A 125 26.08 -3.15 9.17
CA THR A 125 26.02 -1.68 9.33
C THR A 125 25.40 -1.27 10.67
N GLN A 126 24.42 -2.02 11.17
CA GLN A 126 23.84 -1.78 12.49
C GLN A 126 24.86 -1.97 13.63
N ILE A 127 25.76 -2.95 13.54
CA ILE A 127 26.87 -3.11 14.50
C ILE A 127 27.83 -1.93 14.41
N ALA A 128 28.28 -1.59 13.20
CA ALA A 128 29.25 -0.51 12.97
C ALA A 128 28.73 0.86 13.45
N SER A 129 27.44 1.15 13.23
CA SER A 129 26.81 2.40 13.72
C SER A 129 26.80 2.52 15.24
N ARG A 130 26.81 1.39 15.96
CA ARG A 130 26.75 1.34 17.42
C ARG A 130 28.12 1.28 18.10
N SER A 131 29.17 0.86 17.39
CA SER A 131 30.54 0.91 17.93
C SER A 131 31.15 2.32 17.86
N ALA A 132 30.51 3.28 17.18
CA ALA A 132 30.87 4.67 17.23
C ALA A 132 30.57 5.27 18.63
N PRO A 133 31.55 5.88 19.32
CA PRO A 133 31.35 6.39 20.68
C PRO A 133 30.44 7.63 20.63
N SER A 134 29.18 7.46 21.01
CA SER A 134 28.31 8.58 21.38
C SER A 134 28.49 8.83 22.88
N SER A 135 29.04 10.00 23.20
CA SER A 135 29.15 10.51 24.56
C SER A 135 27.76 10.67 25.18
N SER A 136 27.57 10.00 26.32
CA SER A 136 26.40 10.15 27.18
C SER A 136 26.35 11.56 27.77
N ARG A 137 25.30 12.31 27.45
CA ARG A 137 24.85 13.49 28.23
C ARG A 137 23.60 13.09 29.00
N ASP A 138 23.61 13.37 30.30
CA ASP A 138 22.49 13.14 31.22
C ASP A 138 21.24 13.99 30.86
N PRO A 139 20.02 13.49 31.08
CA PRO A 139 18.78 14.11 30.57
C PRO A 139 18.15 15.16 31.50
N ALA A 140 18.76 15.50 32.63
CA ALA A 140 18.09 16.22 33.72
C ALA A 140 18.25 17.76 33.71
N ASP A 141 19.25 18.32 33.01
CA ASP A 141 19.53 19.77 32.99
C ASP A 141 19.51 20.36 31.56
N ALA A 142 18.65 19.83 30.69
CA ALA A 142 18.44 20.42 29.37
C ALA A 142 17.46 21.60 29.49
N GLU A 143 17.96 22.77 29.87
CA GLU A 143 17.24 24.00 29.53
C GLU A 143 16.93 23.98 28.03
N PRO A 144 15.70 24.33 27.60
CA PRO A 144 15.39 24.35 26.19
C PRO A 144 16.27 25.43 25.54
N LEU A 145 17.35 25.01 24.88
CA LEU A 145 18.29 25.82 24.08
C LEU A 145 17.61 26.70 23.02
N ILE A 146 16.30 26.54 22.81
CA ILE A 146 15.50 27.18 21.80
C ILE A 146 14.30 27.82 22.50
N SER A 147 14.18 29.14 22.40
CA SER A 147 13.04 29.92 22.90
C SER A 147 11.72 29.31 22.42
N GLN A 148 10.66 29.38 23.24
CA GLN A 148 9.33 28.88 22.85
C GLN A 148 8.83 29.52 21.54
N GLU A 149 9.18 30.78 21.29
CA GLU A 149 8.85 31.47 20.05
C GLU A 149 9.56 30.86 18.84
N ASP A 150 10.83 30.48 19.00
CA ASP A 150 11.61 29.83 17.95
C ASP A 150 11.12 28.39 17.70
N GLN A 151 10.65 27.70 18.74
CA GLN A 151 9.98 26.40 18.58
C GLN A 151 8.69 26.53 17.76
N ALA A 152 7.89 27.57 18.00
CA ALA A 152 6.67 27.84 17.23
C ALA A 152 6.99 28.19 15.76
N ARG A 153 8.03 29.01 15.53
CA ARG A 153 8.52 29.33 14.18
C ARG A 153 9.00 28.08 13.46
N LEU A 154 9.80 27.24 14.10
CA LEU A 154 10.25 25.97 13.53
C LEU A 154 9.06 25.07 13.17
N ARG A 155 8.06 24.91 14.05
CA ARG A 155 6.84 24.13 13.76
C ARG A 155 6.09 24.68 12.53
N SER A 156 5.92 26.00 12.44
CA SER A 156 5.27 26.63 11.29
C SER A 156 6.07 26.45 9.99
N ALA A 157 7.40 26.52 10.07
CA ALA A 157 8.29 26.29 8.92
C ALA A 157 8.24 24.82 8.47
N PHE A 158 8.21 23.87 9.41
CA PHE A 158 8.04 22.45 9.11
C PHE A 158 6.69 22.15 8.45
N GLU A 159 5.59 22.71 8.98
CA GLU A 159 4.26 22.57 8.35
C GLU A 159 4.25 23.14 6.92
N LYS A 160 4.85 24.31 6.72
CA LYS A 160 4.96 24.91 5.38
C LYS A 160 5.76 24.02 4.42
N LEU A 161 6.91 23.53 4.86
CA LEU A 161 7.79 22.68 4.05
C LEU A 161 7.15 21.33 3.74
N ARG A 162 6.36 20.80 4.68
CA ARG A 162 5.52 19.61 4.48
C ARG A 162 4.45 19.86 3.42
N LEU A 163 3.71 20.96 3.50
CA LEU A 163 2.70 21.32 2.50
C LEU A 163 3.32 21.53 1.10
N GLU A 164 4.49 22.17 1.03
CA GLU A 164 5.24 22.33 -0.22
C GLU A 164 5.69 20.97 -0.79
N THR A 165 6.19 20.07 0.05
CA THR A 165 6.57 18.71 -0.33
C THR A 165 5.37 17.91 -0.80
N GLU A 166 4.24 17.99 -0.11
CA GLU A 166 2.99 17.37 -0.52
C GLU A 166 2.56 17.92 -1.88
N HIS A 167 2.54 19.23 -2.08
CA HIS A 167 2.14 19.85 -3.35
C HIS A 167 3.09 19.52 -4.52
N THR A 168 4.39 19.37 -4.25
CA THR A 168 5.41 19.03 -5.26
C THR A 168 5.56 17.53 -5.51
N SER A 169 5.02 16.69 -4.63
CA SER A 169 5.08 15.24 -4.78
C SER A 169 4.53 14.78 -6.14
N ALA A 170 5.13 13.71 -6.68
CA ALA A 170 4.68 13.10 -7.94
C ALA A 170 3.20 12.70 -7.91
N TRP A 171 2.66 12.41 -6.72
CA TRP A 171 1.26 12.08 -6.46
C TRP A 171 0.30 13.27 -6.64
N ASN A 172 0.75 14.48 -6.33
CA ASN A 172 -0.06 15.70 -6.47
C ASN A 172 0.19 16.45 -7.79
N ARG A 173 1.09 15.95 -8.63
CA ARG A 173 1.37 16.52 -9.94
C ARG A 173 0.10 16.51 -10.81
N ARG A 174 -0.24 17.67 -11.36
CA ARG A 174 -1.35 17.83 -12.31
C ARG A 174 -1.14 16.92 -13.53
N ASN A 175 -2.08 16.00 -13.74
CA ASN A 175 -2.12 15.10 -14.89
C ASN A 175 -3.40 15.33 -15.71
N VAL A 176 -3.22 15.76 -16.96
CA VAL A 176 -4.32 16.06 -17.89
C VAL A 176 -5.03 14.79 -18.34
N ALA A 177 -4.32 13.66 -18.44
CA ALA A 177 -4.87 12.39 -18.92
C ALA A 177 -5.78 11.69 -17.92
N ALA A 178 -5.59 11.92 -16.60
CA ALA A 178 -6.41 11.32 -15.55
C ALA A 178 -7.89 11.72 -15.68
N PRO A 179 -8.87 10.88 -15.33
CA PRO A 179 -10.30 11.23 -15.45
C PRO A 179 -10.78 12.20 -14.34
N TYR A 180 -10.09 12.27 -13.20
CA TYR A 180 -10.42 13.10 -12.03
C TYR A 180 -9.55 14.36 -11.92
N ALA A 181 -9.94 15.30 -11.05
CA ALA A 181 -9.11 16.46 -10.73
C ALA A 181 -7.80 16.00 -10.08
N THR A 182 -6.67 16.53 -10.55
CA THR A 182 -5.34 16.29 -9.98
C THR A 182 -4.81 17.61 -9.41
N PRO A 183 -4.27 17.65 -8.18
CA PRO A 183 -4.13 16.54 -7.22
C PRO A 183 -5.48 15.94 -6.81
N TRP A 184 -5.50 14.63 -6.56
CA TRP A 184 -6.73 13.95 -6.18
C TRP A 184 -7.20 14.47 -4.83
N ARG A 185 -8.47 14.85 -4.76
CA ARG A 185 -9.15 15.26 -3.52
C ARG A 185 -10.53 14.64 -3.49
N PRO A 186 -11.09 14.30 -2.33
CA PRO A 186 -12.46 13.79 -2.24
C PRO A 186 -13.48 14.83 -2.74
N ARG A 187 -14.68 14.38 -3.12
CA ARG A 187 -15.79 15.29 -3.45
C ARG A 187 -16.22 16.11 -2.24
N ASP A 188 -16.67 17.33 -2.50
CA ASP A 188 -17.03 18.31 -1.48
C ASP A 188 -18.09 17.78 -0.48
N TYR A 189 -19.06 16.98 -0.94
CA TYR A 189 -20.11 16.37 -0.11
C TYR A 189 -19.99 14.84 0.04
N MET A 190 -18.80 14.28 -0.12
CA MET A 190 -18.59 12.83 0.01
C MET A 190 -18.86 12.33 1.44
N SER A 191 -18.52 13.14 2.44
CA SER A 191 -18.61 12.76 3.87
C SER A 191 -20.01 12.37 4.30
N ALA A 192 -21.06 12.99 3.76
CA ALA A 192 -22.44 12.71 4.09
C ALA A 192 -22.88 11.28 3.72
N PHE A 193 -22.21 10.66 2.74
CA PHE A 193 -22.55 9.34 2.21
C PHE A 193 -21.41 8.32 2.39
N ALA A 194 -20.35 8.70 3.12
CA ALA A 194 -19.16 7.89 3.30
C ALA A 194 -19.32 6.88 4.44
N PHE A 195 -20.20 5.90 4.28
CA PHE A 195 -20.35 4.78 5.21
C PHE A 195 -20.04 3.45 4.52
N ILE A 196 -19.37 2.54 5.24
CA ILE A 196 -19.04 1.20 4.76
C ILE A 196 -19.93 0.20 5.50
N PRO A 197 -20.77 -0.58 4.81
CA PRO A 197 -21.64 -1.54 5.47
C PRO A 197 -20.85 -2.70 6.07
N ARG A 198 -21.32 -3.22 7.21
CA ARG A 198 -20.65 -4.28 8.00
C ARG A 198 -20.51 -5.63 7.30
N TYR A 199 -21.28 -5.85 6.23
CA TYR A 199 -21.23 -7.06 5.42
C TYR A 199 -20.17 -6.98 4.30
N LEU A 200 -19.50 -5.83 4.13
CA LEU A 200 -18.39 -5.64 3.21
C LEU A 200 -17.11 -5.32 3.98
N GLU A 201 -16.04 -6.06 3.66
CA GLU A 201 -14.68 -5.67 4.01
C GLU A 201 -14.03 -5.01 2.80
N VAL A 202 -13.51 -3.79 2.95
CA VAL A 202 -13.00 -2.97 1.85
C VAL A 202 -11.53 -2.63 2.09
N ASN A 203 -10.71 -2.80 1.07
CA ASN A 203 -9.33 -2.33 1.03
C ASN A 203 -9.19 -1.24 -0.04
N GLN A 204 -9.02 0.00 0.40
CA GLN A 204 -8.99 1.19 -0.47
C GLN A 204 -7.72 1.28 -1.31
N ASN A 205 -6.59 0.75 -0.82
CA ASN A 205 -5.29 0.83 -1.50
C ASN A 205 -5.32 0.14 -2.87
N ILE A 206 -5.98 -1.01 -2.93
CA ILE A 206 -6.12 -1.81 -4.17
C ILE A 206 -7.52 -1.69 -4.79
N CYS A 207 -8.41 -0.88 -4.21
CA CYS A 207 -9.80 -0.73 -4.66
C CYS A 207 -10.55 -2.08 -4.76
N ALA A 208 -10.43 -2.92 -3.74
CA ALA A 208 -11.06 -4.24 -3.69
C ALA A 208 -11.96 -4.40 -2.45
N ALA A 209 -12.96 -5.27 -2.56
CA ALA A 209 -13.84 -5.61 -1.46
C ALA A 209 -14.18 -7.11 -1.40
N VAL A 210 -14.42 -7.62 -0.20
CA VAL A 210 -14.87 -8.99 0.06
C VAL A 210 -16.28 -8.94 0.64
N TYR A 211 -17.18 -9.71 0.03
CA TYR A 211 -18.52 -9.95 0.58
C TYR A 211 -18.42 -10.99 1.69
N LEU A 212 -18.59 -10.56 2.93
CA LEU A 212 -18.44 -11.44 4.08
C LEU A 212 -19.70 -12.28 4.31
N ARG A 213 -20.86 -11.62 4.25
CA ARG A 213 -22.16 -12.22 4.57
C ARG A 213 -23.31 -11.43 3.95
N HIS A 214 -24.52 -11.96 4.04
CA HIS A 214 -25.74 -11.22 3.73
C HIS A 214 -26.08 -10.23 4.86
N PRO A 215 -26.69 -9.06 4.56
CA PRO A 215 -27.13 -8.11 5.58
C PRO A 215 -28.20 -8.73 6.46
N VAL A 216 -28.02 -8.63 7.78
CA VAL A 216 -28.97 -9.16 8.78
C VAL A 216 -29.45 -8.03 9.70
N ALA A 217 -30.70 -8.10 10.15
CA ALA A 217 -31.23 -7.24 11.20
C ALA A 217 -30.84 -7.79 12.58
N ARG A 218 -30.22 -6.96 13.41
CA ARG A 218 -29.89 -7.24 14.81
C ARG A 218 -30.79 -6.41 15.72
N PRO A 219 -30.99 -6.79 16.99
CA PRO A 219 -31.68 -5.95 17.95
C PRO A 219 -31.05 -4.55 17.99
N GLY A 220 -31.84 -3.53 17.65
CA GLY A 220 -31.41 -2.13 17.62
C GLY A 220 -30.65 -1.65 16.37
N LEU A 221 -30.37 -2.51 15.38
CA LEU A 221 -29.64 -2.12 14.16
C LEU A 221 -29.97 -3.00 12.96
N ALA A 222 -30.33 -2.39 11.83
CA ALA A 222 -30.36 -3.08 10.55
C ALA A 222 -29.06 -2.81 9.78
N GLU A 223 -28.44 -3.84 9.20
CA GLU A 223 -27.23 -3.66 8.39
C GLU A 223 -27.54 -3.05 7.00
N VAL A 224 -28.81 -3.09 6.54
CA VAL A 224 -29.22 -2.51 5.25
C VAL A 224 -29.22 -0.98 5.35
N PRO A 225 -28.45 -0.27 4.51
CA PRO A 225 -28.43 1.18 4.54
C PRO A 225 -29.71 1.74 3.90
N THR A 226 -30.58 2.33 4.72
CA THR A 226 -31.79 3.01 4.24
C THR A 226 -31.93 4.36 4.93
N PRO A 227 -32.27 5.44 4.20
CA PRO A 227 -32.51 6.76 4.78
C PRO A 227 -33.93 6.92 5.34
N PHE A 228 -34.74 5.86 5.33
CA PHE A 228 -36.14 5.89 5.70
C PHE A 228 -36.36 5.35 7.11
N HIS A 229 -37.42 5.83 7.78
CA HIS A 229 -37.83 5.32 9.07
C HIS A 229 -38.41 3.89 8.94
N ILE A 230 -38.41 3.14 10.04
CA ILE A 230 -38.86 1.74 10.07
C ILE A 230 -40.31 1.55 9.57
N GLU A 231 -41.19 2.51 9.87
CA GLU A 231 -42.60 2.49 9.43
C GLU A 231 -42.73 2.51 7.91
N THR A 232 -41.91 3.32 7.22
CA THR A 232 -41.88 3.35 5.76
C THR A 232 -41.45 2.00 5.19
N GLY A 233 -40.50 1.33 5.84
CA GLY A 233 -40.09 -0.03 5.49
C GLY A 233 -41.22 -1.06 5.65
N GLN A 234 -42.01 -0.96 6.72
CA GLN A 234 -43.17 -1.83 6.96
C GLN A 234 -44.28 -1.62 5.92
N LEU A 235 -44.60 -0.36 5.60
CA LEU A 235 -45.58 -0.02 4.57
C LEU A 235 -45.15 -0.54 3.19
N ALA A 236 -43.87 -0.34 2.85
CA ALA A 236 -43.31 -0.86 1.61
C ALA A 236 -43.38 -2.40 1.56
N PHE A 237 -43.04 -3.08 2.65
CA PHE A 237 -43.15 -4.54 2.75
C PHE A 237 -44.60 -5.02 2.50
N ASN A 238 -45.59 -4.39 3.13
CA ASN A 238 -47.01 -4.74 2.95
C ASN A 238 -47.48 -4.53 1.50
N TRP A 239 -47.08 -3.43 0.88
CA TRP A 239 -47.36 -3.17 -0.54
C TRP A 239 -46.79 -4.28 -1.42
N TYR A 240 -45.52 -4.65 -1.25
CA TYR A 240 -44.88 -5.66 -2.10
C TYR A 240 -45.40 -7.09 -1.90
N LEU A 241 -45.99 -7.41 -0.75
CA LEU A 241 -46.66 -8.71 -0.54
C LEU A 241 -47.89 -8.89 -1.45
N ARG A 242 -48.64 -7.81 -1.70
CA ARG A 242 -49.93 -7.88 -2.42
C ARG A 242 -49.91 -7.13 -3.75
N ARG A 243 -48.85 -6.36 -4.02
CA ARG A 243 -48.72 -5.40 -5.12
C ARG A 243 -49.87 -4.39 -5.17
N ARG A 244 -50.40 -4.02 -3.99
CA ARG A 244 -51.49 -3.06 -3.78
C ARG A 244 -51.60 -2.69 -2.29
#